data_AF-A0A2N6DXH7-F1
#
_entry.id   AF-A0A2N6DXH7-F1
#
_cell.length_a   1.000
_cell.length_b   1.000
_cell.length_c   1.000
_cell.angle_alpha   90.00
_cell.angle_beta   90.00
_cell.angle_gamma   90.00
#
_symmetry.space_group_name_H-M   'P 1'
#
loop_
_entity.id
_entity.type
_entity.pdbx_description
1 polymer ?
#
loop_
_entity_poly.entity_id
_entity_poly.type
_entity_poly.pdbx_seq_one_letter_code
_entity_poly.pdbx_strand_id
1 'polypeptide(L)'
;MLMRRGLVWWLLMVACTLLFGCGGGGGGSQTGDTGNLQVALTDAQNPDMSELVVSILEIRAIPFVEEVSEEVAEEVVPEQEAAADEEEEWIVLATFDPPVQINVLDLAYQQELLADVDVPLGDYEQVRLVLEENPVDGEPVNYIVFTEDIETMVPVVTPSGQESGLKINGDYSVEEDGSTVVVLDFDPNRAIHQNGSGDWIFRPTGIRLVESQEVLSEYGGLFGHVLQEVTDPATAETTTKPLVGALVEVTDPETGEVLASTIVNPDDGSYRVFLPNGFYAVTITADGMLPFESMPQVFEIVEGEETVVVSVVLNPDPAAVADEEVIPEEEPGVEEPQVEEPPVEEPQDEEALPAQVRFWLADTDGPEIPGGFVSVSSVDVHTPGGWVNVFSGELSLEIGALPAEEAMLLGEMTLPSGKYTQIRIGIAEAVIIGEEEDIDVKVPSGTVKLNRNIDICSGGEADIVIDLGAGKSLSHNAKKNTYRMQPVPSLVETTVVCPESGE
;
A
#
# COMPACT_ATOMS: atom_id res chain seq x y z
N MET A 1 8.68 -78.80 -27.16
CA MET A 1 8.72 -80.04 -26.35
C MET A 1 8.51 -79.64 -24.90
N LEU A 2 7.42 -80.14 -24.29
CA LEU A 2 7.13 -80.38 -22.86
C LEU A 2 7.53 -79.29 -21.83
N MET A 3 6.56 -78.64 -21.16
CA MET A 3 5.90 -79.07 -19.89
C MET A 3 6.91 -79.16 -18.72
N ARG A 4 6.72 -78.65 -17.49
CA ARG A 4 5.53 -78.28 -16.69
C ARG A 4 6.00 -77.92 -15.25
N ARG A 5 5.23 -77.07 -14.54
CA ARG A 5 4.91 -77.09 -13.07
C ARG A 5 6.02 -76.64 -12.08
N GLY A 6 5.76 -75.89 -11.00
CA GLY A 6 4.55 -75.33 -10.35
C GLY A 6 5.03 -74.38 -9.22
N LEU A 7 4.43 -73.20 -9.04
CA LEU A 7 3.39 -72.85 -8.06
C LEU A 7 3.60 -73.42 -6.63
N VAL A 8 4.13 -72.60 -5.70
CA VAL A 8 3.67 -72.50 -4.30
C VAL A 8 3.94 -71.07 -3.79
N TRP A 9 2.86 -70.35 -3.53
CA TRP A 9 2.76 -69.15 -2.70
C TRP A 9 3.18 -69.43 -1.25
N TRP A 10 3.93 -68.53 -0.60
CA TRP A 10 3.72 -68.22 0.81
C TRP A 10 3.97 -66.73 1.06
N LEU A 11 2.93 -66.12 1.60
CA LEU A 11 2.75 -64.72 1.95
C LEU A 11 3.31 -64.52 3.37
N LEU A 12 4.21 -63.56 3.57
CA LEU A 12 4.53 -63.08 4.93
C LEU A 12 4.71 -61.55 4.88
N MET A 13 3.61 -60.84 5.09
CA MET A 13 3.63 -59.45 5.55
C MET A 13 4.25 -59.41 6.94
N VAL A 14 5.29 -58.59 7.12
CA VAL A 14 5.73 -58.12 8.42
C VAL A 14 5.54 -56.62 8.42
N ALA A 15 4.47 -56.18 9.08
CA ALA A 15 4.23 -54.80 9.46
C ALA A 15 5.16 -54.46 10.63
N CYS A 16 6.12 -53.57 10.41
CA CYS A 16 6.99 -53.00 11.44
C CYS A 16 6.47 -51.61 11.79
N THR A 17 5.56 -51.55 12.75
CA THR A 17 5.21 -50.33 13.49
C THR A 17 6.37 -49.98 14.42
N LEU A 18 7.03 -48.86 14.18
CA LEU A 18 7.93 -48.23 15.15
C LEU A 18 7.15 -47.14 15.88
N LEU A 19 6.75 -47.45 17.11
CA LEU A 19 6.37 -46.48 18.12
C LEU A 19 7.67 -45.95 18.74
N PHE A 20 7.94 -44.66 18.57
CA PHE A 20 8.78 -43.91 19.49
C PHE A 20 7.87 -43.20 20.49
N GLY A 21 8.11 -43.46 21.77
CA GLY A 21 7.55 -42.69 22.88
C GLY A 21 8.59 -42.61 23.99
N CYS A 22 8.74 -41.40 24.56
CA CYS A 22 9.22 -41.00 25.89
C CYS A 22 9.81 -39.57 25.75
N GLY A 23 9.46 -38.53 26.51
CA GLY A 23 8.57 -38.39 27.67
C GLY A 23 8.74 -37.02 28.37
N GLY A 24 7.79 -36.69 29.26
CA GLY A 24 7.84 -35.64 30.31
C GLY A 24 7.26 -34.29 29.89
N GLY A 25 6.36 -33.60 30.61
CA GLY A 25 5.71 -33.86 31.89
C GLY A 25 5.23 -32.54 32.51
N GLY A 26 3.92 -32.35 32.63
CA GLY A 26 3.25 -31.61 33.72
C GLY A 26 3.16 -30.08 33.63
N GLY A 27 1.97 -29.59 33.25
CA GLY A 27 1.49 -28.23 33.51
C GLY A 27 0.12 -28.08 32.85
N GLY A 28 -0.96 -28.22 33.63
CA GLY A 28 -2.31 -28.01 33.10
C GLY A 28 -2.56 -26.53 32.88
N SER A 29 -2.87 -26.14 31.65
CA SER A 29 -3.68 -24.97 31.33
C SER A 29 -4.37 -25.21 29.99
N GLN A 30 -5.44 -24.47 29.75
CA GLN A 30 -6.58 -24.78 28.88
C GLN A 30 -6.18 -25.23 27.46
N THR A 31 -6.68 -26.37 26.99
CA THR A 31 -6.65 -26.73 25.56
C THR A 31 -7.65 -25.84 24.83
N GLY A 32 -7.24 -24.61 24.54
CA GLY A 32 -7.84 -23.84 23.46
C GLY A 32 -7.45 -24.46 22.13
N ASP A 33 -8.30 -24.30 21.14
CA ASP A 33 -7.95 -24.61 19.76
C ASP A 33 -6.76 -23.71 19.35
N THR A 34 -5.85 -24.23 18.54
CA THR A 34 -4.62 -23.54 18.10
C THR A 34 -4.51 -23.57 16.59
N GLY A 35 -3.93 -22.51 16.01
CA GLY A 35 -3.62 -22.40 14.58
C GLY A 35 -2.14 -22.08 14.37
N ASN A 36 -1.64 -22.30 13.16
CA ASN A 36 -0.23 -22.08 12.84
C ASN A 36 0.04 -20.60 12.48
N LEU A 37 1.02 -19.99 13.14
CA LEU A 37 1.50 -18.65 12.85
C LEU A 37 2.96 -18.70 12.40
N GLN A 38 3.23 -18.11 11.24
CA GLN A 38 4.57 -17.89 10.73
C GLN A 38 4.90 -16.40 10.74
N VAL A 39 6.09 -16.06 11.23
CA VAL A 39 6.61 -14.69 11.21
C VAL A 39 7.88 -14.66 10.41
N ALA A 40 7.90 -13.83 9.38
CA ALA A 40 9.07 -13.60 8.53
C ALA A 40 9.54 -12.15 8.60
N LEU A 41 10.78 -11.90 8.22
CA LEU A 41 11.39 -10.58 8.12
C LEU A 41 11.87 -10.34 6.69
N THR A 42 11.67 -9.11 6.21
CA THR A 42 12.21 -8.62 4.95
C THR A 42 12.60 -7.15 5.08
N ASP A 43 13.16 -6.58 4.02
CA ASP A 43 13.70 -5.22 4.00
C ASP A 43 13.26 -4.39 2.79
N ALA A 44 13.26 -3.07 2.97
CA ALA A 44 13.21 -2.08 1.89
C ALA A 44 14.61 -1.53 1.60
N GLN A 45 14.97 -1.39 0.33
CA GLN A 45 16.30 -0.93 -0.06
C GLN A 45 16.66 0.44 0.55
N ASN A 46 17.93 0.59 0.96
CA ASN A 46 18.51 1.87 1.34
C ASN A 46 19.89 2.05 0.67
N PRO A 47 20.08 3.06 -0.20
CA PRO A 47 21.34 3.26 -0.92
C PRO A 47 22.46 3.89 -0.06
N ASP A 48 22.14 4.46 1.10
CA ASP A 48 23.09 5.17 1.97
C ASP A 48 23.71 4.25 3.04
N MET A 49 23.13 3.07 3.25
CA MET A 49 23.61 2.06 4.19
C MET A 49 24.21 0.87 3.44
N SER A 50 25.40 0.43 3.87
CA SER A 50 26.02 -0.80 3.37
C SER A 50 25.63 -2.02 4.21
N GLU A 51 25.41 -1.83 5.50
CA GLU A 51 24.92 -2.86 6.42
C GLU A 51 23.97 -2.23 7.43
N LEU A 52 22.92 -2.97 7.80
CA LEU A 52 22.11 -2.70 8.98
C LEU A 52 21.89 -4.03 9.70
N VAL A 53 22.68 -4.26 10.73
CA VAL A 53 22.67 -5.50 11.49
C VAL A 53 21.80 -5.35 12.74
N VAL A 54 20.91 -6.31 12.95
CA VAL A 54 20.10 -6.46 14.16
C VAL A 54 20.36 -7.83 14.79
N SER A 55 20.42 -7.88 16.11
CA SER A 55 20.59 -9.11 16.89
C SER A 55 19.28 -9.42 17.63
N ILE A 56 18.58 -10.47 17.23
CA ILE A 56 17.23 -10.81 17.70
C ILE A 56 17.33 -11.91 18.78
N LEU A 57 16.74 -11.63 19.94
CA LEU A 57 16.65 -12.55 21.09
C LEU A 57 15.34 -13.34 21.09
N GLU A 58 14.23 -12.67 20.81
CA GLU A 58 12.90 -13.26 20.98
C GLU A 58 11.86 -12.54 20.12
N ILE A 59 10.84 -13.28 19.68
CA ILE A 59 9.67 -12.74 18.98
C ILE A 59 8.44 -13.05 19.80
N ARG A 60 7.56 -12.06 19.93
CA ARG A 60 6.31 -12.18 20.69
C ARG A 60 5.12 -11.68 19.90
N ALA A 61 3.94 -12.19 20.20
CA ALA A 61 2.66 -11.69 19.73
C ALA A 61 1.81 -11.18 20.90
N ILE A 62 0.98 -10.17 20.65
CA ILE A 62 -0.04 -9.71 21.61
C ILE A 62 -1.42 -10.03 21.03
N PRO A 63 -2.22 -10.87 21.71
CA PRO A 63 -3.60 -11.11 21.30
C PRO A 63 -4.44 -9.84 21.52
N PHE A 64 -5.39 -9.59 20.63
CA PHE A 64 -6.39 -8.55 20.83
C PHE A 64 -7.32 -8.98 21.97
N VAL A 65 -7.41 -8.14 23.01
CA VAL A 65 -8.34 -8.36 24.12
C VAL A 65 -9.41 -7.29 24.04
N GLU A 66 -10.61 -7.68 23.60
CA GLU A 66 -11.77 -6.80 23.65
C GLU A 66 -12.01 -6.46 25.14
N GLU A 67 -11.80 -5.20 25.54
CA GLU A 67 -12.11 -4.78 26.90
C GLU A 67 -13.60 -4.99 27.14
N VAL A 68 -13.94 -6.10 27.78
CA VAL A 68 -15.30 -6.34 28.25
C VAL A 68 -15.54 -5.30 29.32
N SER A 69 -16.22 -4.21 28.95
CA SER A 69 -16.77 -3.27 29.92
C SER A 69 -17.71 -4.07 30.82
N GLU A 70 -17.23 -4.45 32.01
CA GLU A 70 -18.04 -5.16 32.99
C GLU A 70 -19.11 -4.19 33.51
N GLU A 71 -20.23 -4.07 32.80
CA GLU A 71 -21.47 -3.57 33.39
C GLU A 71 -21.99 -4.63 34.38
N VAL A 72 -21.69 -4.35 35.66
CA VAL A 72 -22.46 -4.72 36.86
C VAL A 72 -22.35 -6.18 37.36
N ALA A 73 -21.48 -6.36 38.35
CA ALA A 73 -21.89 -7.00 39.60
C ALA A 73 -21.33 -6.21 40.79
N GLU A 74 -22.20 -5.46 41.48
CA GLU A 74 -21.94 -5.00 42.85
C GLU A 74 -21.68 -6.22 43.74
N GLU A 75 -20.43 -6.57 43.97
CA GLU A 75 -20.03 -7.30 45.17
C GLU A 75 -18.95 -6.53 45.91
N VAL A 76 -19.38 -5.92 47.02
CA VAL A 76 -18.56 -5.11 47.91
C VAL A 76 -17.48 -5.99 48.56
N VAL A 77 -16.23 -5.82 48.16
CA VAL A 77 -15.04 -6.29 48.88
C VAL A 77 -14.10 -5.09 49.10
N PRO A 78 -13.59 -4.86 50.33
CA PRO A 78 -13.07 -3.55 50.71
C PRO A 78 -11.65 -3.27 50.20
N GLU A 79 -11.44 -1.99 49.92
CA GLU A 79 -10.21 -1.28 49.60
C GLU A 79 -8.97 -1.81 50.34
N GLN A 80 -8.06 -2.49 49.62
CA GLN A 80 -6.63 -2.18 49.66
C GLN A 80 -5.88 -2.94 48.55
N GLU A 81 -4.82 -2.28 48.08
CA GLU A 81 -3.70 -2.75 47.24
C GLU A 81 -3.72 -2.19 45.80
N ALA A 82 -2.69 -1.38 45.58
CA ALA A 82 -2.03 -0.89 44.37
C ALA A 82 -2.68 -1.12 43.00
N ALA A 83 -2.66 -0.05 42.19
CA ALA A 83 -2.62 -0.17 40.74
C ALA A 83 -1.56 -1.22 40.36
N ALA A 84 -2.03 -2.40 39.97
CA ALA A 84 -1.22 -3.35 39.23
C ALA A 84 -1.15 -2.77 37.82
N ASP A 85 0.07 -2.57 37.33
CA ASP A 85 0.30 -2.46 35.90
C ASP A 85 -0.30 -3.73 35.28
N GLU A 86 -1.34 -3.59 34.45
CA GLU A 86 -1.84 -4.74 33.69
C GLU A 86 -0.74 -5.11 32.69
N GLU A 87 0.11 -6.06 33.07
CA GLU A 87 1.12 -6.62 32.19
C GLU A 87 0.37 -7.31 31.04
N GLU A 88 0.34 -6.68 29.85
CA GLU A 88 -0.15 -7.28 28.60
C GLU A 88 0.41 -8.70 28.48
N GLU A 89 -0.45 -9.73 28.51
CA GLU A 89 -0.02 -11.12 28.42
C GLU A 89 0.41 -11.40 26.97
N TRP A 90 1.72 -11.49 26.74
CA TRP A 90 2.27 -11.81 25.43
C TRP A 90 2.49 -13.31 25.24
N ILE A 91 2.40 -13.75 24.00
CA ILE A 91 2.74 -15.11 23.57
C ILE A 91 4.15 -15.08 22.96
N VAL A 92 5.07 -15.90 23.47
CA VAL A 92 6.41 -16.05 22.88
C VAL A 92 6.31 -16.95 21.66
N LEU A 93 6.69 -16.44 20.50
CA LEU A 93 6.66 -17.16 19.23
C LEU A 93 7.97 -17.92 18.98
N ALA A 94 9.11 -17.30 19.29
CA ALA A 94 10.43 -17.90 19.14
C ALA A 94 11.44 -17.25 20.09
N THR A 95 12.39 -18.02 20.62
CA THR A 95 13.52 -17.55 21.44
C THR A 95 14.83 -18.07 20.85
N PHE A 96 15.86 -17.24 20.80
CA PHE A 96 17.15 -17.53 20.19
C PHE A 96 18.28 -17.51 21.24
N ASP A 97 18.99 -18.63 21.38
CA ASP A 97 20.21 -18.74 22.22
C ASP A 97 21.28 -19.58 21.47
N PRO A 98 22.33 -18.95 20.90
CA PRO A 98 22.60 -17.51 20.93
C PRO A 98 21.59 -16.69 20.09
N PRO A 99 21.53 -15.35 20.31
CA PRO A 99 20.74 -14.45 19.47
C PRO A 99 21.06 -14.61 17.98
N VAL A 100 20.06 -14.42 17.12
CA VAL A 100 20.24 -14.46 15.66
C VAL A 100 20.61 -13.06 15.16
N GLN A 101 21.78 -12.94 14.53
CA GLN A 101 22.19 -11.70 13.87
C GLN A 101 21.80 -11.73 12.40
N ILE A 102 21.13 -10.68 11.96
CA ILE A 102 20.64 -10.51 10.58
C ILE A 102 21.11 -9.14 10.10
N ASN A 103 21.77 -9.11 8.95
CA ASN A 103 21.89 -7.89 8.16
C ASN A 103 20.60 -7.74 7.36
N VAL A 104 19.72 -6.82 7.77
CA VAL A 104 18.38 -6.71 7.15
C VAL A 104 18.47 -6.31 5.68
N LEU A 105 19.50 -5.55 5.29
CA LEU A 105 19.69 -5.14 3.89
C LEU A 105 19.96 -6.31 2.94
N ASP A 106 20.41 -7.46 3.46
CA ASP A 106 20.58 -8.68 2.67
C ASP A 106 19.22 -9.34 2.31
N LEU A 107 18.13 -8.91 2.96
CA LEU A 107 16.77 -9.42 2.76
C LEU A 107 15.98 -8.66 1.70
N ALA A 108 16.59 -7.73 0.96
CA ALA A 108 15.90 -7.07 -0.14
C ALA A 108 15.37 -8.11 -1.15
N TYR A 109 14.04 -8.19 -1.30
CA TYR A 109 13.33 -9.17 -2.13
C TYR A 109 13.45 -10.63 -1.68
N GLN A 110 13.80 -10.88 -0.42
CA GLN A 110 13.88 -12.22 0.19
C GLN A 110 13.26 -12.18 1.59
N GLN A 111 12.62 -13.26 2.02
CA GLN A 111 12.09 -13.34 3.39
C GLN A 111 12.88 -14.36 4.21
N GLU A 112 13.27 -13.94 5.42
CA GLU A 112 13.84 -14.84 6.42
C GLU A 112 12.74 -15.26 7.41
N LEU A 113 12.46 -16.56 7.49
CA LEU A 113 11.50 -17.11 8.46
C LEU A 113 12.11 -17.07 9.86
N LEU A 114 11.48 -16.35 10.78
CA LEU A 114 11.95 -16.21 12.15
C LEU A 114 11.18 -17.07 13.16
N ALA A 115 9.89 -17.33 12.91
CA ALA A 115 9.06 -18.17 13.77
C ALA A 115 8.07 -19.00 12.93
N ASP A 116 7.81 -20.23 13.37
CA ASP A 116 6.79 -21.15 12.83
C ASP A 116 6.27 -21.97 14.02
N VAL A 117 5.08 -21.60 14.53
CA VAL A 117 4.59 -22.07 15.83
C VAL A 117 3.06 -22.08 15.89
N ASP A 118 2.50 -23.06 16.59
CA ASP A 118 1.06 -23.10 16.87
C ASP A 118 0.73 -22.19 18.07
N VAL A 119 -0.19 -21.23 17.87
CA VAL A 119 -0.66 -20.28 18.88
C VAL A 119 -2.19 -20.39 19.05
N PRO A 120 -2.77 -19.90 20.16
CA PRO A 120 -4.23 -19.87 20.31
C PRO A 120 -4.93 -19.18 19.14
N LEU A 121 -6.09 -19.71 18.73
CA LEU A 121 -6.92 -19.04 17.72
C LEU A 121 -7.42 -17.68 18.23
N GLY A 122 -7.56 -16.73 17.31
CA GLY A 122 -8.11 -15.41 17.59
C GLY A 122 -7.37 -14.28 16.88
N ASP A 123 -7.81 -13.07 17.18
CA ASP A 123 -7.24 -11.84 16.63
C ASP A 123 -6.05 -11.36 17.47
N TYR A 124 -5.07 -10.78 16.79
CA TYR A 124 -3.84 -10.26 17.34
C TYR A 124 -3.63 -8.86 16.77
N GLU A 125 -3.09 -7.94 17.58
CA GLU A 125 -2.92 -6.53 17.19
C GLU A 125 -1.44 -6.11 17.08
N GLN A 126 -0.54 -7.05 17.39
CA GLN A 126 0.87 -6.69 17.56
C GLN A 126 1.84 -7.86 17.44
N VAL A 127 3.03 -7.55 16.93
CA VAL A 127 4.26 -8.34 17.05
C VAL A 127 5.32 -7.52 17.79
N ARG A 128 6.13 -8.17 18.63
CA ARG A 128 7.29 -7.54 19.28
C ARG A 128 8.60 -8.23 18.88
N LEU A 129 9.58 -7.45 18.45
CA LEU A 129 10.95 -7.91 18.24
C LEU A 129 11.82 -7.52 19.43
N VAL A 130 12.21 -8.50 20.24
CA VAL A 130 13.14 -8.30 21.34
C VAL A 130 14.56 -8.40 20.78
N LEU A 131 15.28 -7.28 20.80
CA LEU A 131 16.66 -7.21 20.31
C LEU A 131 17.66 -7.32 21.47
N GLU A 132 18.84 -7.88 21.19
CA GLU A 132 19.95 -7.90 22.14
C GLU A 132 20.45 -6.48 22.43
N GLU A 133 20.81 -6.20 23.69
CA GLU A 133 21.41 -4.92 24.04
C GLU A 133 22.81 -4.76 23.45
N ASN A 134 23.09 -3.58 22.89
CA ASN A 134 24.46 -3.24 22.54
C ASN A 134 25.35 -3.20 23.80
N PRO A 135 26.51 -3.89 23.80
CA PRO A 135 27.41 -3.86 24.95
C PRO A 135 27.96 -2.45 25.17
N VAL A 136 28.12 -2.05 26.43
CA VAL A 136 28.72 -0.75 26.80
C VAL A 136 30.17 -0.66 26.33
N ASP A 137 30.89 -1.79 26.38
CA ASP A 137 32.27 -1.94 25.92
C ASP A 137 32.32 -3.13 24.94
N GLY A 138 32.75 -2.90 23.70
CA GLY A 138 32.88 -3.96 22.68
C GLY A 138 32.44 -3.50 21.29
N GLU A 139 32.39 -4.45 20.36
CA GLU A 139 31.74 -4.24 19.07
C GLU A 139 30.21 -4.27 19.27
N PRO A 140 29.45 -3.35 18.66
CA PRO A 140 28.00 -3.38 18.74
C PRO A 140 27.43 -4.61 18.02
N VAL A 141 26.30 -5.12 18.52
CA VAL A 141 25.53 -6.23 17.92
C VAL A 141 24.33 -5.73 17.12
N ASN A 142 23.88 -4.49 17.36
CA ASN A 142 22.96 -3.76 16.48
C ASN A 142 23.64 -2.50 15.97
N TYR A 143 23.87 -2.40 14.67
CA TYR A 143 24.65 -1.31 14.10
C TYR A 143 24.31 -1.05 12.63
N ILE A 144 24.68 0.15 12.19
CA ILE A 144 24.69 0.55 10.78
C ILE A 144 26.14 0.69 10.34
N VAL A 145 26.42 0.32 9.10
CA VAL A 145 27.63 0.71 8.39
C VAL A 145 27.21 1.56 7.19
N PHE A 146 27.64 2.82 7.14
CA PHE A 146 27.28 3.73 6.05
C PHE A 146 28.15 3.50 4.82
N THR A 147 27.60 3.72 3.63
CA THR A 147 28.35 3.56 2.37
C THR A 147 29.52 4.54 2.23
N GLU A 148 29.45 5.71 2.88
CA GLU A 148 30.53 6.69 2.92
C GLU A 148 31.67 6.34 3.88
N ASP A 149 31.43 5.48 4.87
CA ASP A 149 32.40 5.02 5.86
C ASP A 149 32.20 3.53 6.22
N ILE A 150 32.63 2.68 5.30
CA ILE A 150 32.43 1.22 5.38
C ILE A 150 33.25 0.52 6.48
N GLU A 151 34.14 1.23 7.18
CA GLU A 151 34.98 0.65 8.23
C GLU A 151 34.40 0.87 9.64
N THR A 152 33.41 1.76 9.77
CA THR A 152 32.85 2.17 11.06
C THR A 152 31.50 1.53 11.32
N MET A 153 31.41 0.71 12.36
CA MET A 153 30.14 0.23 12.91
C MET A 153 29.54 1.30 13.83
N VAL A 154 28.45 1.90 13.41
CA VAL A 154 27.72 2.91 14.18
C VAL A 154 26.63 2.23 15.00
N PRO A 155 26.70 2.23 16.35
CA PRO A 155 25.72 1.54 17.18
C PRO A 155 24.33 2.16 17.03
N VAL A 156 23.31 1.30 16.91
CA VAL A 156 21.90 1.71 16.96
C VAL A 156 21.33 1.37 18.33
N VAL A 157 20.77 2.38 18.98
CA VAL A 157 20.16 2.25 20.30
C VAL A 157 18.73 1.77 20.16
N THR A 158 18.38 0.72 20.89
CA THR A 158 17.00 0.31 21.09
C THR A 158 16.30 1.32 22.02
N PRO A 159 15.16 1.91 21.63
CA PRO A 159 14.38 2.75 22.53
C PRO A 159 14.02 2.04 23.84
N SER A 160 13.72 2.81 24.88
CA SER A 160 13.36 2.26 26.20
C SER A 160 12.20 1.26 26.10
N GLY A 161 12.44 0.03 26.56
CA GLY A 161 11.55 -1.13 26.40
C GLY A 161 12.30 -2.45 26.17
N GLN A 162 13.59 -2.53 26.53
CA GLN A 162 14.49 -3.67 26.28
C GLN A 162 13.85 -5.03 26.63
N GLU A 163 13.12 -5.08 27.74
CA GLU A 163 12.44 -6.31 28.19
C GLU A 163 11.17 -6.62 27.39
N SER A 164 10.47 -5.63 26.84
CA SER A 164 9.23 -5.80 26.09
C SER A 164 9.45 -5.96 24.59
N GLY A 165 10.48 -5.34 23.99
CA GLY A 165 10.81 -5.41 22.56
C GLY A 165 10.21 -4.28 21.73
N LEU A 166 10.73 -4.11 20.50
CA LEU A 166 10.23 -3.14 19.51
C LEU A 166 8.78 -3.49 19.13
N LYS A 167 7.84 -2.59 19.46
CA LYS A 167 6.40 -2.75 19.23
C LYS A 167 6.04 -2.47 17.77
N ILE A 168 5.56 -3.49 17.06
CA ILE A 168 5.10 -3.40 15.68
C ILE A 168 3.59 -3.64 15.68
N ASN A 169 2.82 -2.62 15.34
CA ASN A 169 1.36 -2.69 15.35
C ASN A 169 0.87 -3.27 14.02
N GLY A 170 -0.20 -4.07 14.10
CA GLY A 170 -0.93 -4.56 12.93
C GLY A 170 -1.90 -5.64 13.36
N ASP A 171 -3.12 -5.55 12.86
CA ASP A 171 -4.17 -6.51 13.14
C ASP A 171 -4.03 -7.72 12.21
N TYR A 172 -4.10 -8.93 12.75
CA TYR A 172 -4.10 -10.19 12.01
C TYR A 172 -4.85 -11.27 12.78
N SER A 173 -5.36 -12.29 12.10
CA SER A 173 -6.14 -13.37 12.74
C SER A 173 -5.50 -14.73 12.53
N VAL A 174 -5.44 -15.53 13.59
CA VAL A 174 -4.97 -16.92 13.53
C VAL A 174 -6.19 -17.85 13.52
N GLU A 175 -6.34 -18.58 12.41
CA GLU A 175 -7.47 -19.48 12.15
C GLU A 175 -7.11 -20.97 12.30
N GLU A 176 -8.13 -21.83 12.44
CA GLU A 176 -7.97 -23.28 12.69
C GLU A 176 -7.32 -24.03 11.51
N ASP A 177 -7.60 -23.56 10.29
CA ASP A 177 -7.18 -24.19 9.04
C ASP A 177 -6.19 -23.30 8.28
N GLY A 178 -4.97 -23.79 8.08
CA GLY A 178 -3.93 -23.10 7.31
C GLY A 178 -2.82 -22.51 8.18
N SER A 179 -1.96 -21.71 7.54
CA SER A 179 -0.90 -20.97 8.19
C SER A 179 -1.21 -19.48 8.01
N THR A 180 -1.32 -18.74 9.10
CA THR A 180 -1.30 -17.27 9.06
C THR A 180 0.14 -16.84 8.89
N VAL A 181 0.45 -16.09 7.84
CA VAL A 181 1.81 -15.59 7.60
C VAL A 181 1.86 -14.08 7.76
N VAL A 182 2.68 -13.65 8.71
CA VAL A 182 2.95 -12.24 8.98
C VAL A 182 4.39 -11.93 8.58
N VAL A 183 4.56 -10.98 7.67
CA VAL A 183 5.86 -10.50 7.22
C VAL A 183 6.12 -9.12 7.82
N LEU A 184 7.26 -8.98 8.48
CA LEU A 184 7.74 -7.71 9.02
C LEU A 184 8.58 -7.02 7.92
N ASP A 185 8.03 -5.97 7.31
CA ASP A 185 8.70 -5.11 6.33
C ASP A 185 9.52 -4.06 7.06
N PHE A 186 10.83 -4.30 7.18
CA PHE A 186 11.75 -3.34 7.77
C PHE A 186 12.11 -2.27 6.74
N ASP A 187 11.74 -1.01 6.96
CA ASP A 187 12.18 0.11 6.10
C ASP A 187 13.30 0.89 6.79
N PRO A 188 14.58 0.72 6.41
CA PRO A 188 15.71 1.39 7.05
C PRO A 188 15.61 2.92 7.01
N ASN A 189 14.96 3.49 5.99
CA ASN A 189 14.81 4.94 5.86
C ASN A 189 13.91 5.53 6.95
N ARG A 190 13.01 4.72 7.52
CA ARG A 190 12.05 5.13 8.55
C ARG A 190 12.37 4.53 9.91
N ALA A 191 12.86 3.29 9.92
CA ALA A 191 13.14 2.51 11.12
C ALA A 191 14.40 2.98 11.83
N ILE A 192 15.25 3.76 11.18
CA ILE A 192 16.48 4.31 11.74
C ILE A 192 16.38 5.84 11.78
N HIS A 193 16.74 6.41 12.92
CA HIS A 193 16.75 7.85 13.08
C HIS A 193 17.86 8.34 13.99
N GLN A 194 18.51 9.44 13.61
CA GLN A 194 19.42 10.15 14.50
C GLN A 194 18.65 11.12 15.39
N ASN A 195 18.66 10.88 16.70
CA ASN A 195 17.98 11.74 17.67
C ASN A 195 18.71 13.10 17.86
N GLY A 196 18.11 14.02 18.62
CA GLY A 196 18.68 15.35 18.88
C GLY A 196 20.02 15.35 19.66
N SER A 197 20.40 14.23 20.26
CA SER A 197 21.69 14.03 20.94
C SER A 197 22.78 13.54 19.98
N GLY A 198 22.41 13.10 18.78
CA GLY A 198 23.30 12.51 17.78
C GLY A 198 23.35 10.98 17.80
N ASP A 199 22.61 10.31 18.69
CA ASP A 199 22.56 8.85 18.73
C ASP A 199 21.62 8.34 17.65
N TRP A 200 22.00 7.24 17.00
CA TRP A 200 21.14 6.50 16.08
C TRP A 200 20.23 5.59 16.90
N ILE A 201 18.93 5.64 16.64
CA ILE A 201 17.91 4.90 17.38
C ILE A 201 16.99 4.13 16.43
N PHE A 202 16.47 3.00 16.88
CA PHE A 202 15.37 2.32 16.19
C PHE A 202 14.06 3.10 16.36
N ARG A 203 13.21 3.05 15.34
CA ARG A 203 11.84 3.58 15.31
C ARG A 203 10.90 2.48 14.85
N PRO A 204 10.11 1.88 15.76
CA PRO A 204 9.23 0.79 15.36
C PRO A 204 8.21 1.14 14.27
N THR A 205 7.86 2.42 14.12
CA THR A 205 6.96 2.91 13.05
C THR A 205 7.53 2.78 11.63
N GLY A 206 8.83 2.50 11.50
CA GLY A 206 9.46 2.15 10.23
C GLY A 206 9.43 0.66 9.91
N ILE A 207 8.78 -0.17 10.74
CA ILE A 207 8.56 -1.58 10.47
C ILE A 207 7.06 -1.78 10.29
N ARG A 208 6.66 -2.32 9.14
CA ARG A 208 5.26 -2.57 8.81
C ARG A 208 4.94 -4.06 8.93
N LEU A 209 3.73 -4.36 9.39
CA LEU A 209 3.17 -5.71 9.37
C LEU A 209 2.41 -5.91 8.05
N VAL A 210 2.76 -6.95 7.29
CA VAL A 210 2.10 -7.34 6.04
C VAL A 210 1.64 -8.78 6.16
N GLU A 211 0.35 -9.05 5.96
CA GLU A 211 -0.14 -10.42 5.88
C GLU A 211 0.06 -10.97 4.47
N SER A 212 0.43 -12.24 4.39
CA SER A 212 0.65 -12.96 3.12
C SER A 212 0.09 -14.38 3.24
N GLN A 213 -0.10 -15.05 2.11
CA GLN A 213 -0.54 -16.44 2.10
C GLN A 213 0.56 -17.45 2.46
N GLU A 214 1.81 -17.13 2.12
CA GLU A 214 2.95 -18.02 2.38
C GLU A 214 4.22 -17.20 2.56
N VAL A 215 5.24 -17.80 3.19
CA VAL A 215 6.57 -17.19 3.25
C VAL A 215 7.27 -17.37 1.90
N LEU A 216 7.66 -16.26 1.29
CA LEU A 216 8.24 -16.21 -0.05
C LEU A 216 9.76 -16.18 0.02
N SER A 217 10.42 -17.16 -0.60
CA SER A 217 11.89 -17.15 -0.68
C SER A 217 12.44 -15.99 -1.51
N GLU A 218 11.70 -15.63 -2.57
CA GLU A 218 11.96 -14.49 -3.44
C GLU A 218 10.60 -13.85 -3.75
N TYR A 219 10.55 -12.53 -3.90
CA TYR A 219 9.30 -11.81 -4.19
C TYR A 219 9.55 -10.57 -5.04
N GLY A 220 8.49 -10.04 -5.65
CA GLY A 220 8.44 -8.67 -6.17
C GLY A 220 7.59 -7.79 -5.26
N GLY A 221 7.99 -6.53 -5.08
CA GLY A 221 7.29 -5.58 -4.23
C GLY A 221 6.20 -4.85 -5.01
N LEU A 222 5.04 -4.63 -4.40
CA LEU A 222 4.03 -3.69 -4.90
C LEU A 222 3.92 -2.55 -3.90
N PHE A 223 4.25 -1.33 -4.34
CA PHE A 223 4.35 -0.15 -3.48
C PHE A 223 3.44 0.98 -3.96
N GLY A 224 2.79 1.70 -3.06
CA GLY A 224 1.99 2.88 -3.41
C GLY A 224 1.66 3.76 -2.21
N HIS A 225 0.82 4.77 -2.43
CA HIS A 225 0.31 5.64 -1.36
C HIS A 225 -1.21 5.74 -1.39
N VAL A 226 -1.83 5.85 -0.21
CA VAL A 226 -3.26 6.17 -0.06
C VAL A 226 -3.44 7.48 0.69
N LEU A 227 -4.14 8.40 0.05
CA LEU A 227 -4.31 9.77 0.48
C LEU A 227 -5.80 10.14 0.52
N GLN A 228 -6.08 11.28 1.14
CA GLN A 228 -7.39 11.92 1.16
C GLN A 228 -7.24 13.43 0.97
N GLU A 229 -8.25 14.06 0.37
CA GLU A 229 -8.37 15.51 0.35
C GLU A 229 -9.04 16.01 1.63
N VAL A 230 -8.34 16.91 2.35
CA VAL A 230 -8.85 17.55 3.56
C VAL A 230 -8.97 19.04 3.31
N THR A 231 -10.21 19.54 3.35
CA THR A 231 -10.50 20.98 3.29
C THR A 231 -10.56 21.58 4.68
N ASP A 232 -9.74 22.61 4.93
CA ASP A 232 -9.82 23.39 6.16
C ASP A 232 -11.11 24.23 6.16
N PRO A 233 -12.01 24.06 7.15
CA PRO A 233 -13.28 24.77 7.18
C PRO A 233 -13.15 26.28 7.44
N ALA A 234 -12.02 26.74 7.99
CA ALA A 234 -11.76 28.15 8.27
C ALA A 234 -11.12 28.87 7.07
N THR A 235 -10.26 28.20 6.31
CA THR A 235 -9.55 28.82 5.15
C THR A 235 -10.15 28.43 3.80
N ALA A 236 -10.96 27.37 3.76
CA ALA A 236 -11.43 26.70 2.54
C ALA A 236 -10.28 26.19 1.64
N GLU A 237 -9.08 25.99 2.19
CA GLU A 237 -7.95 25.40 1.47
C GLU A 237 -8.01 23.87 1.56
N THR A 238 -7.90 23.20 0.41
CA THR A 238 -7.81 21.74 0.33
C THR A 238 -6.34 21.31 0.27
N THR A 239 -5.99 20.32 1.09
CA THR A 239 -4.66 19.70 1.15
C THR A 239 -4.80 18.19 1.06
N THR A 240 -3.85 17.52 0.41
CA THR A 240 -3.76 16.05 0.43
C THR A 240 -3.03 15.59 1.69
N LYS A 241 -3.60 14.62 2.40
CA LYS A 241 -3.00 14.02 3.59
C LYS A 241 -3.04 12.49 3.50
N PRO A 242 -2.16 11.79 4.24
CA PRO A 242 -2.28 10.35 4.43
C PRO A 242 -3.67 9.95 4.91
N LEU A 243 -4.22 8.89 4.33
CA LEU A 243 -5.47 8.28 4.81
C LEU A 243 -5.14 7.18 5.81
N VAL A 244 -4.93 7.57 7.07
CA VAL A 244 -4.60 6.65 8.16
C VAL A 244 -5.71 5.60 8.32
N GLY A 245 -5.32 4.32 8.46
CA GLY A 245 -6.26 3.21 8.64
C GLY A 245 -6.84 2.65 7.34
N ALA A 246 -6.39 3.13 6.17
CA ALA A 246 -6.73 2.47 4.91
C ALA A 246 -6.13 1.06 4.86
N LEU A 247 -6.99 0.08 4.60
CA LEU A 247 -6.65 -1.31 4.34
C LEU A 247 -6.42 -1.49 2.84
N VAL A 248 -5.27 -2.06 2.51
CA VAL A 248 -4.91 -2.45 1.14
C VAL A 248 -4.94 -3.97 1.06
N GLU A 249 -5.72 -4.48 0.13
CA GLU A 249 -5.80 -5.91 -0.20
C GLU A 249 -5.36 -6.12 -1.64
N VAL A 250 -4.48 -7.09 -1.86
CA VAL A 250 -4.04 -7.48 -3.19
C VAL A 250 -4.59 -8.85 -3.53
N THR A 251 -5.27 -8.93 -4.67
CA THR A 251 -6.06 -10.09 -5.06
C THR A 251 -5.59 -10.70 -6.38
N ASP A 252 -5.82 -12.00 -6.52
CA ASP A 252 -5.75 -12.67 -7.80
C ASP A 252 -6.93 -12.18 -8.68
N PRO A 253 -6.67 -11.62 -9.88
CA PRO A 253 -7.71 -11.02 -10.71
C PRO A 253 -8.65 -12.04 -11.36
N GLU A 254 -8.29 -13.33 -11.40
CA GLU A 254 -9.15 -14.38 -11.97
C GLU A 254 -10.12 -14.96 -10.94
N THR A 255 -9.66 -15.13 -9.70
CA THR A 255 -10.39 -15.79 -8.61
C THR A 255 -11.00 -14.81 -7.61
N GLY A 256 -10.44 -13.60 -7.49
CA GLY A 256 -10.80 -12.61 -6.47
C GLY A 256 -10.26 -12.93 -5.07
N GLU A 257 -9.39 -13.94 -4.94
CA GLU A 257 -8.80 -14.34 -3.67
C GLU A 257 -7.80 -13.30 -3.16
N VAL A 258 -7.86 -12.94 -1.87
CA VAL A 258 -6.88 -12.05 -1.23
C VAL A 258 -5.60 -12.83 -0.96
N LEU A 259 -4.49 -12.34 -1.52
CA LEU A 259 -3.18 -12.99 -1.45
C LEU A 259 -2.22 -12.29 -0.48
N ALA A 260 -2.44 -11.00 -0.27
CA ALA A 260 -1.71 -10.19 0.70
C ALA A 260 -2.56 -9.00 1.15
N SER A 261 -2.35 -8.56 2.38
CA SER A 261 -3.00 -7.37 2.91
C SER A 261 -2.08 -6.59 3.83
N THR A 262 -2.33 -5.28 3.94
CA THR A 262 -1.59 -4.40 4.84
C THR A 262 -2.37 -3.12 5.13
N ILE A 263 -2.05 -2.49 6.26
CA ILE A 263 -2.46 -1.11 6.55
C ILE A 263 -1.40 -0.13 6.05
N VAL A 264 -1.84 1.04 5.58
CA VAL A 264 -0.94 2.11 5.15
C VAL A 264 -0.15 2.71 6.32
N ASN A 265 1.06 3.20 6.02
CA ASN A 265 1.87 3.91 7.00
C ASN A 265 1.17 5.22 7.40
N PRO A 266 0.97 5.49 8.70
CA PRO A 266 0.25 6.68 9.15
C PRO A 266 0.98 8.00 8.86
N ASP A 267 2.32 7.98 8.70
CA ASP A 267 3.12 9.18 8.52
C ASP A 267 2.99 9.75 7.09
N ASP A 268 2.86 8.90 6.07
CA ASP A 268 2.85 9.32 4.66
C ASP A 268 1.89 8.56 3.74
N GLY A 269 1.09 7.66 4.28
CA GLY A 269 0.08 6.89 3.55
C GLY A 269 0.67 5.80 2.66
N SER A 270 1.98 5.54 2.73
CA SER A 270 2.60 4.50 1.89
C SER A 270 2.24 3.09 2.34
N TYR A 271 2.11 2.17 1.39
CA TYR A 271 2.01 0.74 1.64
C TYR A 271 2.99 -0.02 0.75
N ARG A 272 3.31 -1.25 1.16
CA ARG A 272 4.10 -2.19 0.40
C ARG A 272 3.59 -3.59 0.68
N VAL A 273 3.44 -4.42 -0.34
CA VAL A 273 3.14 -5.85 -0.19
C VAL A 273 4.10 -6.70 -1.02
N PHE A 274 4.17 -7.99 -0.70
CA PHE A 274 5.13 -8.93 -1.27
C PHE A 274 4.39 -10.05 -1.96
N LEU A 275 4.68 -10.24 -3.24
CA LEU A 275 3.96 -11.18 -4.08
C LEU A 275 4.94 -11.96 -4.95
N PRO A 276 4.63 -13.22 -5.30
CA PRO A 276 5.39 -13.93 -6.32
C PRO A 276 5.22 -13.26 -7.69
N ASN A 277 5.99 -13.73 -8.67
CA ASN A 277 5.81 -13.31 -10.06
C ASN A 277 4.35 -13.54 -10.53
N GLY A 278 3.68 -12.49 -11.01
CA GLY A 278 2.28 -12.61 -11.39
C GLY A 278 1.60 -11.30 -11.78
N PHE A 279 0.28 -11.34 -11.96
CA PHE A 279 -0.56 -10.18 -12.21
C PHE A 279 -1.61 -10.07 -11.12
N TYR A 280 -1.74 -8.89 -10.52
CA TYR A 280 -2.58 -8.70 -9.34
C TYR A 280 -3.48 -7.47 -9.45
N ALA A 281 -4.64 -7.53 -8.81
CA ALA A 281 -5.52 -6.39 -8.63
C ALA A 281 -5.40 -5.85 -7.19
N VAL A 282 -5.65 -4.55 -7.01
CA VAL A 282 -5.58 -3.88 -5.71
C VAL A 282 -6.96 -3.36 -5.34
N THR A 283 -7.39 -3.67 -4.12
CA THR A 283 -8.59 -3.09 -3.49
C THR A 283 -8.16 -2.29 -2.27
N ILE A 284 -8.72 -1.09 -2.10
CA ILE A 284 -8.40 -0.22 -0.98
C ILE A 284 -9.69 0.21 -0.31
N THR A 285 -9.79 -0.04 0.99
CA THR A 285 -10.96 0.31 1.81
C THR A 285 -10.54 1.16 3.00
N ALA A 286 -11.41 2.04 3.44
CA ALA A 286 -11.23 2.83 4.65
C ALA A 286 -12.59 3.26 5.19
N ASP A 287 -12.72 3.39 6.51
CA ASP A 287 -13.98 3.79 7.14
C ASP A 287 -14.44 5.18 6.65
N GLY A 288 -15.73 5.29 6.35
CA GLY A 288 -16.34 6.52 5.82
C GLY A 288 -15.89 6.93 4.40
N MET A 289 -15.17 6.08 3.67
CA MET A 289 -14.66 6.35 2.33
C MET A 289 -15.26 5.39 1.29
N LEU A 290 -15.39 5.85 0.05
CA LEU A 290 -15.70 4.97 -1.08
C LEU A 290 -14.50 4.07 -1.37
N PRO A 291 -14.71 2.75 -1.59
CA PRO A 291 -13.62 1.84 -1.90
C PRO A 291 -13.01 2.15 -3.27
N PHE A 292 -11.72 1.88 -3.42
CA PHE A 292 -11.04 1.84 -4.71
C PHE A 292 -10.81 0.39 -5.13
N GLU A 293 -11.09 0.09 -6.39
CA GLU A 293 -10.78 -1.18 -7.03
C GLU A 293 -9.96 -0.90 -8.29
N SER A 294 -8.82 -1.56 -8.45
CA SER A 294 -7.96 -1.32 -9.61
C SER A 294 -8.51 -1.92 -10.90
N MET A 295 -9.36 -2.95 -10.81
CA MET A 295 -9.88 -3.63 -12.00
C MET A 295 -10.61 -2.66 -12.95
N PRO A 296 -10.40 -2.80 -14.28
CA PRO A 296 -9.73 -3.90 -14.98
C PRO A 296 -8.19 -3.80 -15.04
N GLN A 297 -7.57 -2.78 -14.44
CA GLN A 297 -6.11 -2.67 -14.37
C GLN A 297 -5.55 -3.71 -13.40
N VAL A 298 -4.52 -4.41 -13.87
CA VAL A 298 -3.71 -5.35 -13.09
C VAL A 298 -2.25 -4.91 -13.12
N PHE A 299 -1.53 -5.21 -12.05
CA PHE A 299 -0.12 -4.88 -11.88
C PHE A 299 0.72 -6.14 -12.07
N GLU A 300 1.67 -6.08 -13.00
CA GLU A 300 2.68 -7.12 -13.18
C GLU A 300 3.71 -7.00 -12.05
N ILE A 301 3.95 -8.09 -11.34
CA ILE A 301 4.96 -8.19 -10.31
C ILE A 301 6.08 -9.06 -10.84
N VAL A 302 7.29 -8.54 -10.72
CA VAL A 302 8.53 -9.20 -11.09
C VAL A 302 9.39 -9.37 -9.84
N GLU A 303 9.83 -10.59 -9.57
CA GLU A 303 10.73 -10.93 -8.48
C GLU A 303 12.02 -10.11 -8.57
N GLY A 304 12.44 -9.54 -7.44
CA GLY A 304 13.60 -8.66 -7.40
C GLY A 304 13.34 -7.22 -7.86
N GLU A 305 12.11 -6.87 -8.21
CA GLU A 305 11.71 -5.54 -8.65
C GLU A 305 10.58 -4.96 -7.78
N GLU A 306 10.50 -3.63 -7.76
CA GLU A 306 9.43 -2.90 -7.10
C GLU A 306 8.49 -2.33 -8.17
N THR A 307 7.25 -2.79 -8.17
CA THR A 307 6.17 -2.28 -9.00
C THR A 307 5.46 -1.16 -8.25
N VAL A 308 5.56 0.06 -8.78
CA VAL A 308 4.94 1.23 -8.15
C VAL A 308 3.51 1.43 -8.67
N VAL A 309 2.56 1.42 -7.73
CA VAL A 309 1.19 1.86 -7.90
C VAL A 309 1.11 3.36 -7.65
N VAL A 310 0.43 4.05 -8.56
CA VAL A 310 0.12 5.48 -8.47
C VAL A 310 -0.61 5.78 -7.15
N SER A 311 -0.36 6.95 -6.56
CA SER A 311 -1.06 7.38 -5.34
C SER A 311 -2.57 7.38 -5.55
N VAL A 312 -3.30 6.68 -4.67
CA VAL A 312 -4.76 6.62 -4.69
C VAL A 312 -5.31 7.65 -3.71
N VAL A 313 -6.16 8.56 -4.19
CA VAL A 313 -6.89 9.48 -3.33
C VAL A 313 -8.32 8.95 -3.16
N LEU A 314 -8.70 8.53 -1.95
CA LEU A 314 -10.08 8.10 -1.71
C LEU A 314 -11.00 9.30 -1.47
N ASN A 315 -12.25 9.14 -1.89
CA ASN A 315 -13.30 10.12 -1.68
C ASN A 315 -14.18 9.72 -0.50
N PRO A 316 -14.66 10.67 0.32
CA PRO A 316 -15.64 10.37 1.36
C PRO A 316 -16.89 9.73 0.78
N ASP A 317 -17.45 8.74 1.49
CA ASP A 317 -18.75 8.18 1.15
C ASP A 317 -19.86 9.19 1.56
N PRO A 318 -20.61 9.76 0.60
CA PRO A 318 -21.69 10.70 0.91
C PRO A 318 -22.80 10.08 1.78
N ALA A 319 -22.96 8.75 1.78
CA ALA A 319 -23.92 8.08 2.65
C ALA A 319 -23.46 8.02 4.11
N ALA A 320 -22.15 7.89 4.37
CA ALA A 320 -21.59 7.84 5.72
C ALA A 320 -21.72 9.19 6.48
N VAL A 321 -21.81 10.31 5.76
CA VAL A 321 -21.96 11.65 6.34
C VAL A 321 -23.43 11.97 6.70
N ALA A 322 -24.39 11.21 6.16
CA ALA A 322 -25.82 11.51 6.31
C ALA A 322 -26.42 11.09 7.67
N ASP A 323 -25.71 10.27 8.46
CA ASP A 323 -26.22 9.78 9.75
C ASP A 323 -26.08 10.79 10.92
N GLU A 324 -25.55 12.00 10.68
CA GLU A 324 -25.58 13.13 11.62
C GLU A 324 -26.76 14.11 11.40
N GLU A 325 -27.87 13.68 10.80
CA GLU A 325 -29.07 14.54 10.71
C GLU A 325 -29.74 14.76 12.08
N VAL A 326 -29.52 15.97 12.59
CA VAL A 326 -30.28 16.69 13.61
C VAL A 326 -31.78 16.40 13.49
N ILE A 327 -32.34 15.73 14.50
CA ILE A 327 -33.78 15.54 14.70
C ILE A 327 -34.45 16.93 14.75
N PRO A 328 -35.31 17.32 13.78
CA PRO A 328 -36.11 18.52 13.94
C PRO A 328 -37.27 18.22 14.90
N GLU A 329 -37.47 19.06 15.91
CA GLU A 329 -38.62 18.97 16.81
C GLU A 329 -39.94 19.03 16.03
N GLU A 330 -40.83 18.06 16.27
CA GLU A 330 -42.19 18.03 15.72
C GLU A 330 -43.03 19.23 16.21
N GLU A 331 -43.59 20.01 15.28
CA GLU A 331 -44.77 20.82 15.56
C GLU A 331 -46.06 20.11 15.09
N PRO A 332 -47.13 20.04 15.90
CA PRO A 332 -48.36 19.37 15.52
C PRO A 332 -49.34 20.35 14.85
N GLY A 333 -49.94 19.93 13.73
CA GLY A 333 -51.02 20.70 13.11
C GLY A 333 -51.57 20.05 11.85
N VAL A 334 -52.38 19.02 12.02
CA VAL A 334 -53.14 18.35 10.96
C VAL A 334 -54.26 19.25 10.43
N GLU A 335 -54.29 19.50 9.11
CA GLU A 335 -55.50 19.84 8.36
C GLU A 335 -55.69 18.86 7.19
N GLU A 336 -56.94 18.47 6.95
CA GLU A 336 -57.42 17.38 6.08
C GLU A 336 -57.17 17.62 4.56
N PRO A 337 -57.17 16.54 3.73
CA PRO A 337 -56.57 16.58 2.40
C PRO A 337 -57.52 17.20 1.35
N GLN A 338 -56.95 18.04 0.50
CA GLN A 338 -57.52 18.35 -0.82
C GLN A 338 -57.13 17.23 -1.79
N VAL A 339 -58.07 16.76 -2.59
CA VAL A 339 -57.85 15.76 -3.64
C VAL A 339 -57.04 16.42 -4.75
N GLU A 340 -55.73 16.18 -4.78
CA GLU A 340 -54.88 16.49 -5.94
C GLU A 340 -54.96 15.34 -6.96
N GLU A 341 -55.06 15.73 -8.22
CA GLU A 341 -55.03 14.85 -9.38
C GLU A 341 -53.72 14.04 -9.40
N PRO A 342 -53.70 12.80 -9.92
CA PRO A 342 -52.47 12.03 -9.97
C PRO A 342 -51.40 12.82 -10.75
N PRO A 343 -50.15 12.86 -10.27
CA PRO A 343 -49.09 13.54 -11.00
C PRO A 343 -48.95 12.86 -12.36
N VAL A 344 -48.83 13.69 -13.39
CA VAL A 344 -48.29 13.26 -14.68
C VAL A 344 -46.89 12.74 -14.36
N GLU A 345 -46.63 11.44 -14.60
CA GLU A 345 -45.27 10.92 -14.57
C GLU A 345 -44.43 11.80 -15.51
N GLU A 346 -43.54 12.61 -14.92
CA GLU A 346 -42.46 13.22 -15.68
C GLU A 346 -41.66 12.07 -16.30
N PRO A 347 -41.22 12.18 -17.57
CA PRO A 347 -40.38 11.16 -18.14
C PRO A 347 -39.18 11.00 -17.22
N GLN A 348 -38.97 9.77 -16.71
CA GLN A 348 -37.74 9.43 -16.02
C GLN A 348 -36.61 9.72 -17.02
N ASP A 349 -35.83 10.76 -16.78
CA ASP A 349 -34.57 10.95 -17.47
C ASP A 349 -33.79 9.65 -17.22
N GLU A 350 -33.56 8.85 -18.26
CA GLU A 350 -32.68 7.69 -18.16
C GLU A 350 -31.37 8.18 -17.56
N GLU A 351 -31.04 7.74 -16.34
CA GLU A 351 -29.78 8.10 -15.69
C GLU A 351 -28.65 7.72 -16.65
N ALA A 352 -27.87 8.73 -17.03
CA ALA A 352 -26.80 8.54 -18.00
C ALA A 352 -25.75 7.60 -17.40
N LEU A 353 -25.58 6.44 -18.02
CA LEU A 353 -24.61 5.43 -17.59
C LEU A 353 -23.20 6.02 -17.65
N PRO A 354 -22.32 5.67 -16.69
CA PRO A 354 -20.92 6.06 -16.75
C PRO A 354 -20.25 5.43 -17.98
N ALA A 355 -19.14 6.03 -18.39
CA ALA A 355 -18.35 5.64 -19.53
C ALA A 355 -16.96 5.18 -19.09
N GLN A 356 -16.38 4.23 -19.81
CA GLN A 356 -15.00 3.81 -19.60
C GLN A 356 -14.07 4.72 -20.40
N VAL A 357 -13.11 5.37 -19.74
CA VAL A 357 -12.24 6.38 -20.37
C VAL A 357 -10.78 6.05 -20.09
N ARG A 358 -9.99 5.88 -21.15
CA ARG A 358 -8.54 5.69 -21.09
C ARG A 358 -7.81 6.98 -21.45
N PHE A 359 -6.86 7.35 -20.60
CA PHE A 359 -6.00 8.50 -20.83
C PHE A 359 -4.61 8.03 -21.21
N TRP A 360 -4.08 8.57 -22.29
CA TRP A 360 -2.76 8.25 -22.80
C TRP A 360 -1.92 9.53 -22.88
N LEU A 361 -0.62 9.40 -22.66
CA LEU A 361 0.33 10.50 -22.78
C LEU A 361 1.31 10.23 -23.92
N ALA A 362 1.52 11.26 -24.73
CA ALA A 362 2.48 11.29 -25.84
C ALA A 362 3.26 12.61 -25.80
N ASP A 363 4.37 12.66 -26.52
CA ASP A 363 5.13 13.87 -26.83
C ASP A 363 5.63 13.79 -28.27
N THR A 364 4.75 14.18 -29.21
CA THR A 364 4.89 13.82 -30.63
C THR A 364 5.82 14.75 -31.44
N ASP A 365 6.42 15.74 -30.79
CA ASP A 365 7.14 16.83 -31.43
C ASP A 365 8.67 16.78 -31.24
N GLY A 366 9.45 16.61 -32.33
CA GLY A 366 10.91 16.83 -32.38
C GLY A 366 11.41 17.41 -33.73
N PRO A 367 12.66 17.97 -33.88
CA PRO A 367 13.75 18.22 -32.90
C PRO A 367 14.40 19.65 -32.95
N GLU A 368 15.22 19.99 -31.94
CA GLU A 368 16.55 20.70 -31.95
C GLU A 368 16.88 21.19 -30.53
N ILE A 369 17.02 20.25 -29.62
CA ILE A 369 17.60 20.50 -28.29
C ILE A 369 18.49 19.29 -28.01
N PRO A 370 19.70 19.51 -27.45
CA PRO A 370 20.44 18.39 -26.89
C PRO A 370 19.51 17.75 -25.86
N GLY A 371 19.44 16.41 -25.86
CA GLY A 371 18.40 15.63 -25.19
C GLY A 371 18.02 16.17 -23.80
N GLY A 372 16.80 15.88 -23.36
CA GLY A 372 16.30 16.41 -22.09
C GLY A 372 15.10 15.62 -21.61
N PHE A 373 14.79 15.77 -20.34
CA PHE A 373 13.67 15.09 -19.71
C PHE A 373 12.64 16.10 -19.20
N VAL A 374 11.39 15.67 -19.18
CA VAL A 374 10.30 16.37 -18.51
C VAL A 374 9.59 15.40 -17.59
N SER A 375 9.47 15.77 -16.32
CA SER A 375 8.80 14.98 -15.29
C SER A 375 7.38 15.50 -15.10
N VAL A 376 6.39 14.71 -15.53
CA VAL A 376 4.98 14.96 -15.26
C VAL A 376 4.66 14.51 -13.84
N SER A 377 4.03 15.37 -13.05
CA SER A 377 3.69 15.11 -11.63
C SER A 377 2.22 14.75 -11.41
N SER A 378 1.34 15.23 -12.30
CA SER A 378 -0.09 14.92 -12.24
C SER A 378 -0.77 15.13 -13.58
N VAL A 379 -1.92 14.49 -13.79
CA VAL A 379 -2.89 14.85 -14.83
C VAL A 379 -4.27 14.88 -14.18
N ASP A 380 -4.98 15.99 -14.32
CA ASP A 380 -6.35 16.16 -13.80
C ASP A 380 -7.30 16.50 -14.94
N VAL A 381 -8.51 15.96 -14.90
CA VAL A 381 -9.52 16.12 -15.94
C VAL A 381 -10.80 16.66 -15.32
N HIS A 382 -11.36 17.69 -15.94
CA HIS A 382 -12.62 18.28 -15.50
C HIS A 382 -13.80 17.63 -16.22
N THR A 383 -14.51 16.80 -15.48
CA THR A 383 -15.70 16.03 -15.91
C THR A 383 -16.99 16.78 -15.52
N PRO A 384 -18.18 16.29 -15.92
CA PRO A 384 -19.45 16.81 -15.40
C PRO A 384 -19.58 16.71 -13.87
N GLY A 385 -18.93 15.71 -13.26
CA GLY A 385 -18.92 15.49 -11.81
C GLY A 385 -17.85 16.28 -11.06
N GLY A 386 -17.01 17.06 -11.75
CA GLY A 386 -15.92 17.82 -11.15
C GLY A 386 -14.53 17.39 -11.62
N TRP A 387 -13.50 17.82 -10.89
CA TRP A 387 -12.12 17.46 -11.17
C TRP A 387 -11.83 16.03 -10.74
N VAL A 388 -11.18 15.28 -11.63
CA VAL A 388 -10.76 13.91 -11.40
C VAL A 388 -9.26 13.85 -11.68
N ASN A 389 -8.47 13.38 -10.72
CA ASN A 389 -7.06 13.09 -10.96
C ASN A 389 -6.96 11.75 -11.71
N VAL A 390 -6.35 11.77 -12.89
CA VAL A 390 -6.16 10.58 -13.75
C VAL A 390 -4.73 10.03 -13.65
N PHE A 391 -3.82 10.80 -13.06
CA PHE A 391 -2.43 10.44 -12.84
C PHE A 391 -1.86 11.33 -11.72
N SER A 392 -1.14 10.74 -10.77
CA SER A 392 -0.35 11.46 -9.75
C SER A 392 0.89 10.65 -9.37
N GLY A 393 2.07 11.20 -9.61
CA GLY A 393 3.35 10.51 -9.45
C GLY A 393 4.40 11.16 -10.34
N GLU A 394 5.62 10.67 -10.36
CA GLU A 394 6.67 11.25 -11.19
C GLU A 394 6.91 10.40 -12.45
N LEU A 395 6.52 10.93 -13.61
CA LEU A 395 6.75 10.31 -14.90
C LEU A 395 7.74 11.14 -15.72
N SER A 396 8.97 10.64 -15.83
CA SER A 396 10.04 11.27 -16.60
C SER A 396 10.03 10.79 -18.05
N LEU A 397 9.83 11.71 -18.99
CA LEU A 397 9.80 11.45 -20.43
C LEU A 397 10.97 12.16 -21.12
N GLU A 398 11.63 11.48 -22.05
CA GLU A 398 12.57 12.14 -22.95
C GLU A 398 11.79 13.04 -23.94
N ILE A 399 12.22 14.29 -24.06
CA ILE A 399 11.50 15.32 -24.83
C ILE A 399 11.52 14.99 -26.33
N GLY A 400 10.34 14.81 -26.91
CA GLY A 400 10.10 14.49 -28.31
C GLY A 400 10.34 13.03 -28.68
N ALA A 401 10.43 12.13 -27.69
CA ALA A 401 10.75 10.72 -27.88
C ALA A 401 9.55 9.77 -27.71
N LEU A 402 8.33 10.28 -27.58
CA LEU A 402 7.12 9.46 -27.36
C LEU A 402 6.05 9.75 -28.43
N PRO A 403 6.12 9.12 -29.61
CA PRO A 403 5.12 9.31 -30.65
C PRO A 403 3.74 8.80 -30.20
N ALA A 404 2.65 9.35 -30.74
CA ALA A 404 1.30 8.98 -30.31
C ALA A 404 0.94 7.51 -30.52
N GLU A 405 1.56 6.85 -31.50
CA GLU A 405 1.40 5.40 -31.73
C GLU A 405 2.02 4.55 -30.61
N GLU A 406 2.94 5.13 -29.82
CA GLU A 406 3.61 4.53 -28.67
C GLU A 406 3.20 5.25 -27.37
N ALA A 407 2.06 5.96 -27.36
CA ALA A 407 1.60 6.69 -26.20
C ALA A 407 1.50 5.77 -24.98
N MET A 408 1.85 6.31 -23.82
CA MET A 408 1.84 5.58 -22.56
C MET A 408 0.47 5.71 -21.90
N LEU A 409 -0.13 4.59 -21.48
CA LEU A 409 -1.38 4.62 -20.73
C LEU A 409 -1.13 5.25 -19.35
N LEU A 410 -1.85 6.32 -19.05
CA LEU A 410 -1.84 6.98 -17.73
C LEU A 410 -2.82 6.31 -16.77
N GLY A 411 -3.96 5.85 -17.29
CA GLY A 411 -4.99 5.19 -16.51
C GLY A 411 -6.26 4.92 -17.31
N GLU A 412 -7.05 3.97 -16.83
CA GLU A 412 -8.39 3.65 -17.31
C GLU A 412 -9.39 3.89 -16.17
N MET A 413 -10.49 4.60 -16.43
CA MET A 413 -11.40 5.05 -15.39
C MET A 413 -12.86 4.91 -15.83
N THR A 414 -13.74 4.56 -14.88
CA THR A 414 -15.19 4.65 -15.05
C THR A 414 -15.66 6.03 -14.61
N LEU A 415 -15.99 6.90 -15.56
CA LEU A 415 -16.28 8.32 -15.32
C LEU A 415 -17.68 8.72 -15.81
N PRO A 416 -18.28 9.80 -15.28
CA PRO A 416 -19.58 10.27 -15.74
C PRO A 416 -19.58 10.55 -17.25
N SER A 417 -20.60 10.08 -17.96
CA SER A 417 -20.81 10.48 -19.34
C SER A 417 -21.20 11.97 -19.42
N GLY A 418 -20.90 12.62 -20.55
CA GLY A 418 -21.15 14.05 -20.74
C GLY A 418 -19.90 14.84 -21.13
N LYS A 419 -19.86 16.12 -20.74
CA LYS A 419 -18.86 17.09 -21.24
C LYS A 419 -17.63 17.19 -20.35
N TYR A 420 -16.48 16.89 -20.94
CA TYR A 420 -15.17 17.06 -20.33
C TYR A 420 -14.59 18.33 -20.91
N THR A 421 -14.22 19.31 -20.09
CA THR A 421 -13.97 20.68 -20.60
C THR A 421 -12.53 21.17 -20.43
N GLN A 422 -11.76 20.50 -19.57
CA GLN A 422 -10.38 20.91 -19.28
C GLN A 422 -9.53 19.73 -18.81
N ILE A 423 -8.25 19.75 -19.18
CA ILE A 423 -7.21 18.86 -18.66
C ILE A 423 -6.10 19.72 -18.07
N ARG A 424 -5.60 19.38 -16.89
CA ARG A 424 -4.44 19.98 -16.23
C ARG A 424 -3.32 18.96 -16.17
N ILE A 425 -2.08 19.40 -16.36
CA ILE A 425 -0.90 18.54 -16.31
C ILE A 425 0.09 19.21 -15.36
N GLY A 426 0.39 18.58 -14.23
CA GLY A 426 1.46 18.96 -13.32
C GLY A 426 2.82 18.64 -13.93
N ILE A 427 3.79 19.54 -13.78
CA ILE A 427 5.18 19.34 -14.21
C ILE A 427 6.05 19.52 -12.96
N ALA A 428 6.66 18.44 -12.49
CA ALA A 428 7.61 18.46 -11.39
C ALA A 428 8.91 19.17 -11.80
N GLU A 429 9.49 18.71 -12.91
CA GLU A 429 10.81 19.12 -13.35
C GLU A 429 10.93 19.08 -14.88
N ALA A 430 11.85 19.87 -15.42
CA ALA A 430 12.32 19.69 -16.79
C ALA A 430 13.81 20.05 -16.86
N VAL A 431 14.60 19.21 -17.52
CA VAL A 431 16.07 19.34 -17.61
C VAL A 431 16.50 19.19 -19.06
N ILE A 432 17.45 20.03 -19.49
CA ILE A 432 18.16 19.85 -20.76
C ILE A 432 19.57 19.35 -20.46
N ILE A 433 19.95 18.21 -21.04
CA ILE A 433 21.27 17.62 -20.91
C ILE A 433 22.26 18.44 -21.75
N GLY A 434 23.19 19.12 -21.09
CA GLY A 434 24.24 19.88 -21.75
C GLY A 434 25.48 19.03 -22.03
N GLU A 435 26.41 19.56 -22.84
CA GLU A 435 27.69 18.88 -23.12
C GLU A 435 28.66 18.86 -21.90
N GLU A 436 28.51 19.80 -20.96
CA GLU A 436 29.38 19.94 -19.77
C GLU A 436 28.60 19.83 -18.43
N GLU A 437 27.33 20.24 -18.39
CA GLU A 437 26.46 20.21 -17.20
C GLU A 437 24.99 20.27 -17.64
N ASP A 438 24.10 19.66 -16.85
CA ASP A 438 22.66 19.69 -17.06
C ASP A 438 22.09 21.08 -16.74
N ILE A 439 21.08 21.50 -17.51
CA ILE A 439 20.48 22.83 -17.40
C ILE A 439 19.02 22.71 -16.98
N ASP A 440 18.73 23.12 -15.76
CA ASP A 440 17.36 23.23 -15.25
C ASP A 440 16.52 24.15 -16.13
N VAL A 441 15.38 23.64 -16.56
CA VAL A 441 14.41 24.40 -17.33
C VAL A 441 13.43 25.04 -16.36
N LYS A 442 13.33 26.37 -16.41
CA LYS A 442 12.34 27.07 -15.60
C LYS A 442 10.92 26.77 -16.09
N VAL A 443 10.12 26.09 -15.26
CA VAL A 443 8.68 25.87 -15.45
C VAL A 443 7.87 26.92 -14.66
N PRO A 444 7.22 27.89 -15.31
CA PRO A 444 6.67 29.07 -14.62
C PRO A 444 5.41 28.83 -13.79
N SER A 445 4.65 27.77 -14.09
CA SER A 445 3.32 27.56 -13.51
C SER A 445 3.15 26.28 -12.70
N GLY A 446 4.11 25.35 -12.72
CA GLY A 446 3.99 24.01 -12.11
C GLY A 446 2.85 23.13 -12.67
N THR A 447 1.87 23.75 -13.34
CA THR A 447 0.72 23.12 -13.95
C THR A 447 0.44 23.77 -15.30
N VAL A 448 0.04 22.95 -16.25
CA VAL A 448 -0.25 23.29 -17.63
C VAL A 448 -1.73 23.00 -17.90
N LYS A 449 -2.40 23.78 -18.76
CA LYS A 449 -3.84 23.66 -19.00
C LYS A 449 -4.16 23.45 -20.47
N LEU A 450 -5.02 22.48 -20.74
CA LEU A 450 -5.64 22.20 -22.03
C LEU A 450 -7.15 22.43 -21.92
N ASN A 451 -7.69 23.42 -22.63
CA ASN A 451 -9.13 23.68 -22.64
C ASN A 451 -9.75 23.05 -23.90
N ARG A 452 -10.36 21.88 -23.75
CA ARG A 452 -11.01 21.14 -24.84
C ARG A 452 -12.30 20.51 -24.35
N ASN A 453 -13.34 20.61 -25.17
CA ASN A 453 -14.61 19.94 -24.93
C ASN A 453 -14.54 18.56 -25.60
N ILE A 454 -14.65 17.50 -24.79
CA ILE A 454 -14.82 16.11 -25.23
C ILE A 454 -16.19 15.66 -24.73
N ASP A 455 -17.08 15.28 -25.64
CA ASP A 455 -18.42 14.80 -25.29
C ASP A 455 -18.38 13.27 -25.28
N ILE A 456 -18.52 12.65 -24.11
CA ILE A 456 -18.51 11.19 -23.92
C ILE A 456 -19.95 10.67 -23.81
N CYS A 457 -20.29 9.65 -24.59
CA CYS A 457 -21.62 9.05 -24.62
C CYS A 457 -21.93 8.26 -23.33
N SER A 458 -23.20 8.22 -22.94
CA SER A 458 -23.72 7.32 -21.90
C SER A 458 -23.35 5.87 -22.21
N GLY A 459 -22.71 5.18 -21.27
CA GLY A 459 -22.24 3.79 -21.44
C GLY A 459 -21.18 3.60 -22.53
N GLY A 460 -20.54 4.68 -22.98
CA GLY A 460 -19.52 4.66 -24.03
C GLY A 460 -18.12 4.30 -23.54
N GLU A 461 -17.24 4.08 -24.50
CA GLU A 461 -15.79 3.96 -24.28
C GLU A 461 -15.08 5.14 -24.95
N ALA A 462 -14.03 5.67 -24.32
CA ALA A 462 -13.24 6.75 -24.89
C ALA A 462 -11.73 6.57 -24.68
N ASP A 463 -10.95 6.83 -25.73
CA ASP A 463 -9.50 6.96 -25.69
C ASP A 463 -9.11 8.41 -25.89
N ILE A 464 -8.39 8.99 -24.94
CA ILE A 464 -7.94 10.38 -24.96
C ILE A 464 -6.42 10.39 -24.95
N VAL A 465 -5.80 10.72 -26.09
CA VAL A 465 -4.34 10.83 -26.23
C VAL A 465 -3.91 12.29 -26.09
N ILE A 466 -3.21 12.58 -25.00
CA ILE A 466 -2.72 13.90 -24.63
C ILE A 466 -1.30 14.07 -25.16
N ASP A 467 -1.07 15.09 -26.00
CA ASP A 467 0.26 15.53 -26.37
C ASP A 467 0.78 16.54 -25.35
N LEU A 468 1.93 16.27 -24.75
CA LEU A 468 2.60 17.25 -23.90
C LEU A 468 3.17 18.42 -24.72
N GLY A 469 3.62 18.14 -25.95
CA GLY A 469 4.24 19.12 -26.85
C GLY A 469 5.46 19.81 -26.22
N ALA A 470 6.25 19.07 -25.44
CA ALA A 470 7.34 19.63 -24.63
C ALA A 470 8.41 20.28 -25.51
N GLY A 471 8.75 19.67 -26.65
CA GLY A 471 9.74 20.20 -27.59
C GLY A 471 9.39 21.60 -28.15
N LYS A 472 8.15 21.80 -28.63
CA LYS A 472 7.69 23.11 -29.15
C LYS A 472 7.56 24.19 -28.08
N SER A 473 7.46 23.76 -26.83
CA SER A 473 7.17 24.60 -25.68
C SER A 473 8.43 25.19 -25.04
N LEU A 474 9.60 24.78 -25.49
CA LEU A 474 10.89 25.26 -24.98
C LEU A 474 11.36 26.53 -25.69
N SER A 475 11.83 27.47 -24.89
CA SER A 475 12.43 28.72 -25.37
C SER A 475 13.83 28.93 -24.78
N HIS A 476 14.81 29.21 -25.64
CA HIS A 476 16.21 29.38 -25.24
C HIS A 476 16.61 30.87 -25.22
N ASN A 477 17.23 31.31 -24.12
CA ASN A 477 17.91 32.61 -24.04
C ASN A 477 19.43 32.48 -24.18
N ALA A 478 19.92 32.56 -25.41
CA ALA A 478 21.34 32.39 -25.74
C ALA A 478 22.31 33.34 -25.02
N LYS A 479 21.84 34.50 -24.51
CA LYS A 479 22.71 35.45 -23.78
C LYS A 479 22.96 35.04 -22.33
N LYS A 480 22.04 34.27 -21.75
CA LYS A 480 22.09 33.81 -20.35
C LYS A 480 22.28 32.31 -20.24
N ASN A 481 22.25 31.58 -21.35
CA ASN A 481 22.26 30.12 -21.42
C ASN A 481 21.17 29.49 -20.53
N THR A 482 19.95 30.05 -20.56
CA THR A 482 18.82 29.55 -19.77
C THR A 482 17.68 29.10 -20.67
N TYR A 483 17.05 27.99 -20.32
CA TYR A 483 15.83 27.50 -20.96
C TYR A 483 14.60 27.82 -20.12
N ARG A 484 13.47 28.05 -20.80
CA ARG A 484 12.16 28.24 -20.17
C ARG A 484 11.12 27.47 -20.96
N MET A 485 10.32 26.68 -20.25
CA MET A 485 9.21 25.95 -20.84
C MET A 485 7.92 26.78 -20.69
N GLN A 486 7.13 26.83 -21.76
CA GLN A 486 5.72 27.25 -21.73
C GLN A 486 4.90 26.18 -22.43
N PRO A 487 4.58 25.06 -21.73
CA PRO A 487 3.90 23.92 -22.33
C PRO A 487 2.59 24.33 -23.00
N VAL A 488 2.38 23.87 -24.23
CA VAL A 488 1.13 24.03 -24.99
C VAL A 488 0.60 22.64 -25.32
N PRO A 489 -0.01 21.95 -24.34
CA PRO A 489 -0.49 20.59 -24.54
C PRO A 489 -1.63 20.61 -25.54
N SER A 490 -1.81 19.49 -26.22
CA SER A 490 -2.86 19.33 -27.21
C SER A 490 -3.47 17.92 -27.16
N LEU A 491 -4.54 17.68 -27.90
CA LEU A 491 -5.05 16.32 -28.11
C LEU A 491 -4.52 15.85 -29.46
N VAL A 492 -3.85 14.70 -29.49
CA VAL A 492 -3.41 14.09 -30.76
C VAL A 492 -4.56 13.30 -31.37
N GLU A 493 -5.21 12.48 -30.53
CA GLU A 493 -6.29 11.60 -30.94
C GLU A 493 -7.34 11.53 -29.82
N THR A 494 -8.60 11.44 -30.24
CA THR A 494 -9.72 11.21 -29.33
C THR A 494 -10.71 10.31 -30.03
N THR A 495 -10.83 9.09 -29.55
CA THR A 495 -11.76 8.09 -30.08
C THR A 495 -12.87 7.90 -29.06
N VAL A 496 -14.13 8.07 -29.48
CA VAL A 496 -15.30 7.84 -28.63
C VAL A 496 -16.17 6.81 -29.33
N VAL A 497 -16.43 5.69 -28.66
CA VAL A 497 -17.29 4.61 -29.10
C VAL A 497 -18.56 4.64 -28.25
N CYS A 498 -19.70 4.90 -28.89
CA CYS A 498 -20.99 4.92 -28.21
C CYS A 498 -21.68 3.56 -28.42
N PRO A 499 -22.32 2.97 -27.40
CA PRO A 499 -23.10 1.75 -27.58
C PRO A 499 -24.19 2.00 -28.63
N GLU A 500 -24.43 1.02 -29.50
CA GLU A 500 -25.56 1.10 -30.44
C GLU A 500 -26.85 1.21 -29.62
N SER A 501 -27.64 2.26 -29.88
CA SER A 501 -28.94 2.40 -29.23
C SER A 501 -29.79 1.19 -29.59
N GLY A 502 -30.06 0.30 -28.63
CA GLY A 502 -31.00 -0.79 -28.81
C GLY A 502 -32.38 -0.21 -29.14
N GLU A 503 -32.92 -0.58 -30.31
CA GLU A 503 -34.31 -0.31 -30.71
C GLU A 503 -35.34 -1.05 -29.85
#